data_AF-A0A3B4XG85-F1
#
_entry.id   AF-A0A3B4XG85-F1
#
_cell.length_a   1.000
_cell.length_b   1.000
_cell.length_c   1.000
_cell.angle_alpha   90.00
_cell.angle_beta   90.00
_cell.angle_gamma   90.00
#
_symmetry.space_group_name_H-M   'P 1'
#
loop_
_entity.id
_entity.type
_entity.pdbx_description
1 polymer ?
#
loop_
_entity_poly.entity_id
_entity_poly.type
_entity_poly.pdbx_seq_one_letter_code
_entity_poly.pdbx_strand_id
1 'polypeptide(L)'
;MLMTHFSLLFSSLLFLLPPSAGNSACRSTSITSCTECLSRGPQCAWCFKEDGLWPGQRCDLSVNLLRRGCGLEFMEQTEIKVEVNATISNTQVSPGDISITLRPGAEASVIVAVKQLERYPVDLYYLVDVSASMQENLDHLKTVGVALSLRMTQHSSDLWLGFGSFVDKPVSPYINVHPSKINNPCSDYEIRCRPAHGFHHVLSMTGNMSEFTRVIKRQRISGNMDTPEGGLDAMLQAAVCQRAVGWRPDAKRLLLLMTDQPSHLALDSRLAGIVTPHDGLCHLENNVYTGSTRMDHPSVGQLSDKLLENHIYSIFAVEKQQYQWYEELVHLLPGSYLGRLGLFQAPNLIELVVDAYKVKTTTMTFYALLYYDVFMKFYALLYYDIFMTFYALLYYDVFIKFYALLYYDVFKTFNALL
;
A
#
# COMPACT_ATOMS: atom_id res chain seq x y z
N MET A 1 -23.01 1.78 -28.52
CA MET A 1 -23.52 0.84 -29.53
C MET A 1 -23.05 -0.55 -29.15
N LEU A 2 -24.01 -1.45 -28.91
CA LEU A 2 -23.92 -2.83 -28.40
C LEU A 2 -23.32 -3.05 -27.00
N MET A 3 -24.20 -3.04 -25.98
CA MET A 3 -23.99 -3.83 -24.77
C MET A 3 -24.34 -5.29 -25.09
N THR A 4 -23.36 -6.18 -25.04
CA THR A 4 -23.57 -7.62 -25.09
C THR A 4 -23.92 -8.11 -23.69
N HIS A 5 -25.18 -8.50 -23.50
CA HIS A 5 -25.64 -9.23 -22.32
C HIS A 5 -25.05 -10.65 -22.33
N PHE A 6 -24.09 -10.93 -21.45
CA PHE A 6 -23.73 -12.30 -21.08
C PHE A 6 -24.58 -12.72 -19.87
N SER A 7 -25.67 -13.42 -20.16
CA SER A 7 -26.49 -14.11 -19.16
C SER A 7 -25.77 -15.40 -18.76
N LEU A 8 -24.99 -15.36 -17.68
CA LEU A 8 -24.49 -16.59 -17.04
C LEU A 8 -25.64 -17.23 -16.26
N LEU A 9 -26.22 -18.28 -16.85
CA LEU A 9 -27.09 -19.24 -16.18
C LEU A 9 -26.30 -19.89 -15.03
N PHE A 10 -26.52 -19.41 -13.80
CA PHE A 10 -26.15 -20.18 -12.61
C PHE A 10 -27.10 -21.37 -12.52
N SER A 11 -26.65 -22.51 -13.03
CA SER A 11 -27.22 -23.81 -12.69
C SER A 11 -27.13 -23.94 -11.17
N SER A 12 -28.29 -23.91 -10.52
CA SER A 12 -28.45 -24.17 -9.10
C SER A 12 -28.15 -25.65 -8.86
N LEU A 13 -26.87 -25.97 -8.70
CA LEU A 13 -26.47 -27.25 -8.13
C LEU A 13 -26.92 -27.25 -6.67
N LEU A 14 -28.10 -27.80 -6.43
CA LEU A 14 -28.57 -28.16 -5.10
C LEU A 14 -27.58 -29.20 -4.56
N PHE A 15 -26.59 -28.73 -3.78
CA PHE A 15 -25.87 -29.63 -2.88
C PHE A 15 -26.88 -30.11 -1.85
N LEU A 16 -27.44 -31.30 -2.09
CA LEU A 16 -28.10 -32.09 -1.08
C LEU A 16 -27.05 -32.39 -0.01
N LEU A 17 -26.97 -31.52 1.00
CA LEU A 17 -26.31 -31.84 2.25
C LEU A 17 -26.97 -33.13 2.77
N PRO A 18 -26.18 -34.16 3.13
CA PRO A 18 -26.75 -35.31 3.82
C PRO A 18 -27.44 -34.79 5.09
N PRO A 19 -28.60 -35.35 5.49
CA PRO A 19 -29.26 -34.95 6.71
C PRO A 19 -28.26 -35.11 7.85
N SER A 20 -27.83 -33.98 8.43
CA SER A 20 -26.92 -33.98 9.56
C SER A 20 -27.55 -34.84 10.65
N ALA A 21 -26.79 -35.78 11.19
CA ALA A 21 -27.11 -36.46 12.43
C ALA A 21 -27.13 -35.43 13.59
N GLY A 22 -28.16 -34.60 13.67
CA GLY A 22 -28.27 -33.45 14.57
C GLY A 22 -29.21 -33.66 15.75
N ASN A 23 -29.74 -34.88 15.94
CA ASN A 23 -30.76 -35.16 16.95
C ASN A 23 -30.23 -35.21 18.40
N SER A 24 -28.91 -35.07 18.65
CA SER A 24 -28.32 -35.31 19.97
C SER A 24 -27.31 -34.26 20.49
N ALA A 25 -27.06 -33.15 19.79
CA ALA A 25 -26.01 -32.20 20.21
C ALA A 25 -26.43 -31.28 21.38
N CYS A 26 -27.66 -30.78 21.37
CA CYS A 26 -28.17 -29.86 22.41
C CYS A 26 -28.76 -30.58 23.62
N ARG A 27 -29.24 -31.81 23.42
CA ARG A 27 -30.05 -32.52 24.41
C ARG A 27 -29.17 -33.31 25.35
N SER A 28 -29.12 -32.91 26.62
CA SER A 28 -28.49 -33.69 27.70
C SER A 28 -29.27 -33.53 29.01
N THR A 29 -29.49 -34.65 29.71
CA THR A 29 -30.11 -34.67 31.04
C THR A 29 -29.22 -34.08 32.13
N SER A 30 -27.94 -33.83 31.83
CA SER A 30 -26.97 -33.21 32.74
C SER A 30 -27.06 -31.68 32.78
N ILE A 31 -27.73 -31.05 31.80
CA ILE A 31 -27.74 -29.60 31.66
C ILE A 31 -28.76 -29.02 32.64
N THR A 32 -28.27 -28.21 33.57
CA THR A 32 -29.09 -27.64 34.66
C THR A 32 -29.26 -26.13 34.55
N SER A 33 -28.50 -25.46 33.67
CA SER A 33 -28.54 -24.02 33.49
C SER A 33 -28.71 -23.60 32.03
N CYS A 34 -29.31 -22.42 31.85
CA CYS A 34 -29.44 -21.77 30.55
C CYS A 34 -28.06 -21.55 29.90
N THR A 35 -27.08 -21.06 30.66
CA THR A 35 -25.72 -20.79 30.16
C THR A 35 -25.03 -22.04 29.64
N GLU A 36 -25.14 -23.17 30.36
CA GLU A 36 -24.57 -24.44 29.93
C GLU A 36 -25.26 -24.95 28.65
N CYS A 37 -26.59 -24.80 28.55
CA CYS A 37 -27.33 -25.15 27.33
C CYS A 37 -26.84 -24.38 26.11
N LEU A 38 -26.74 -23.06 26.23
CA LEU A 38 -26.38 -22.17 25.14
C LEU A 38 -24.91 -22.33 24.72
N SER A 39 -24.04 -22.77 25.64
CA SER A 39 -22.63 -23.07 25.34
C SER A 39 -22.42 -24.32 24.47
N ARG A 40 -23.45 -25.20 24.33
CA ARG A 40 -23.36 -26.44 23.54
C ARG A 40 -23.35 -26.18 22.04
N GLY A 41 -23.88 -25.04 21.60
CA GLY A 41 -23.86 -24.63 20.21
C GLY A 41 -24.94 -23.61 19.86
N PRO A 42 -24.74 -22.84 18.78
CA PRO A 42 -25.63 -21.77 18.37
C PRO A 42 -27.06 -22.24 18.01
N GLN A 43 -27.23 -23.51 17.68
CA GLN A 43 -28.53 -24.13 17.36
C GLN A 43 -29.36 -24.51 18.61
N CYS A 44 -28.76 -24.45 19.80
CA CYS A 44 -29.43 -24.82 21.04
C CYS A 44 -30.21 -23.65 21.63
N ALA A 45 -31.38 -23.94 22.20
CA ALA A 45 -32.25 -22.97 22.86
C ALA A 45 -32.65 -23.50 24.24
N TRP A 46 -32.99 -22.58 25.14
CA TRP A 46 -33.41 -22.90 26.50
C TRP A 46 -34.84 -22.43 26.77
N CYS A 47 -35.68 -23.32 27.32
CA CYS A 47 -37.04 -22.98 27.73
C CYS A 47 -37.13 -22.70 29.24
N PHE A 48 -37.53 -21.49 29.61
CA PHE A 48 -37.71 -21.08 31.01
C PHE A 48 -39.15 -21.17 31.52
N LYS A 49 -40.09 -21.68 30.70
CA LYS A 49 -41.48 -21.93 31.12
C LYS A 49 -41.53 -22.81 32.38
N GLU A 50 -42.20 -22.35 33.43
CA GLU A 50 -42.25 -23.04 34.73
C GLU A 50 -43.17 -24.28 34.67
N ASP A 51 -44.23 -24.23 33.86
CA ASP A 51 -45.25 -25.28 33.78
C ASP A 51 -45.02 -26.25 32.62
N GLY A 52 -44.67 -27.51 32.94
CA GLY A 52 -44.80 -28.66 32.04
C GLY A 52 -43.52 -29.29 31.47
N LEU A 53 -42.33 -28.76 31.74
CA LEU A 53 -41.05 -29.34 31.30
C LEU A 53 -40.13 -29.69 32.49
N TRP A 54 -39.69 -30.95 32.56
CA TRP A 54 -38.71 -31.42 33.56
C TRP A 54 -37.34 -30.74 33.35
N PRO A 55 -36.50 -30.57 34.40
CA PRO A 55 -35.23 -29.84 34.34
C PRO A 55 -34.31 -30.25 33.17
N GLY A 56 -34.25 -31.55 32.85
CA GLY A 56 -33.45 -32.08 31.74
C GLY A 56 -34.07 -31.98 30.34
N GLN A 57 -35.22 -31.31 30.19
CA GLN A 57 -35.92 -31.11 28.92
C GLN A 57 -35.95 -29.64 28.47
N ARG A 58 -35.32 -28.75 29.23
CA ARG A 58 -35.28 -27.31 28.98
C ARG A 58 -34.30 -26.92 27.89
N CYS A 59 -33.28 -27.74 27.60
CA CYS A 59 -32.31 -27.53 26.53
C CYS A 59 -32.59 -28.44 25.33
N ASP A 60 -32.91 -27.87 24.18
CA ASP A 60 -33.09 -28.61 22.92
C ASP A 60 -32.98 -27.64 21.73
N LEU A 61 -33.18 -28.13 20.51
CA LEU A 61 -33.36 -27.26 19.34
C LEU A 61 -34.64 -26.42 19.51
N SER A 62 -34.64 -25.17 19.03
CA SER A 62 -35.81 -24.26 19.11
C SER A 62 -37.09 -24.89 18.57
N VAL A 63 -36.99 -25.59 17.42
CA VAL A 63 -38.10 -26.32 16.79
C VAL A 63 -38.67 -27.42 17.70
N ASN A 64 -37.81 -28.11 18.45
CA ASN A 64 -38.23 -29.17 19.37
C ASN A 64 -38.91 -28.59 20.63
N LEU A 65 -38.43 -27.46 21.13
CA LEU A 65 -39.04 -26.77 22.27
C LEU A 65 -40.43 -26.20 21.91
N LEU A 66 -40.58 -25.66 20.71
CA LEU A 66 -41.87 -25.20 20.19
C LEU A 66 -42.89 -26.35 20.12
N ARG A 67 -42.49 -27.51 19.58
CA ARG A 67 -43.34 -28.72 19.53
C ARG A 67 -43.76 -29.22 20.91
N ARG A 68 -42.99 -28.92 21.95
CA ARG A 68 -43.30 -29.28 23.35
C ARG A 68 -44.11 -28.21 24.10
N GLY A 69 -44.58 -27.18 23.40
CA GLY A 69 -45.42 -26.14 23.99
C GLY A 69 -44.66 -25.05 24.74
N CYS A 70 -43.36 -24.90 24.49
CA CYS A 70 -42.61 -23.71 24.89
C CYS A 70 -42.88 -22.59 23.88
N GLY A 71 -43.60 -21.55 24.29
CA GLY A 71 -43.79 -20.36 23.48
C GLY A 71 -42.46 -19.63 23.22
N LEU A 72 -42.40 -18.84 22.15
CA LEU A 72 -41.20 -18.05 21.80
C LEU A 72 -40.86 -17.05 22.92
N GLU A 73 -41.87 -16.53 23.61
CA GLU A 73 -41.76 -15.63 24.75
C GLU A 73 -41.14 -16.28 25.99
N PHE A 74 -41.09 -17.61 26.05
CA PHE A 74 -40.47 -18.40 27.11
C PHE A 74 -39.17 -19.08 26.67
N MET A 75 -38.65 -18.70 25.50
CA MET A 75 -37.50 -19.33 24.87
C MET A 75 -36.35 -18.34 24.75
N GLU A 76 -35.26 -18.67 25.42
CA GLU A 76 -33.98 -18.01 25.20
C GLU A 76 -33.27 -18.72 24.05
N GLN A 77 -33.08 -18.00 22.93
CA GLN A 77 -32.43 -18.52 21.74
C GLN A 77 -31.28 -17.61 21.29
N THR A 78 -30.44 -18.13 20.40
CA THR A 78 -29.30 -17.39 19.84
C THR A 78 -29.79 -16.28 18.90
N GLU A 79 -29.89 -15.04 19.38
CA GLU A 79 -30.02 -13.88 18.51
C GLU A 79 -28.63 -13.47 18.01
N ILE A 80 -28.33 -13.80 16.76
CA ILE A 80 -27.20 -13.16 16.04
C ILE A 80 -27.70 -11.78 15.62
N LYS A 81 -27.17 -10.73 16.25
CA LYS A 81 -27.46 -9.35 15.85
C LYS A 81 -26.28 -8.80 15.07
N VAL A 82 -26.49 -8.61 13.78
CA VAL A 82 -25.59 -7.86 12.91
C VAL A 82 -26.27 -6.51 12.66
N GLU A 83 -25.78 -5.47 13.33
CA GLU A 83 -26.22 -4.11 13.11
C GLU A 83 -25.24 -3.43 12.18
N VAL A 84 -25.67 -3.23 10.92
CA VAL A 84 -24.90 -2.49 9.93
C VAL A 84 -25.42 -1.06 9.92
N ASN A 85 -24.59 -0.12 10.37
CA ASN A 85 -24.98 1.28 10.32
C ASN A 85 -24.68 1.86 8.93
N ALA A 86 -25.62 1.69 7.99
CA ALA A 86 -25.47 2.17 6.62
C ALA A 86 -25.48 3.71 6.49
N THR A 87 -25.78 4.46 7.56
CA THR A 87 -25.81 5.93 7.53
C THR A 87 -24.41 6.55 7.54
N ILE A 88 -23.40 5.81 8.00
CA ILE A 88 -21.99 6.21 7.96
C ILE A 88 -21.40 5.62 6.68
N SER A 89 -21.84 6.16 5.54
CA SER A 89 -21.30 5.83 4.23
C SER A 89 -20.04 6.68 4.01
N ASN A 90 -18.86 6.09 4.12
CA ASN A 90 -17.66 6.70 3.54
C ASN A 90 -17.74 6.59 2.01
N THR A 91 -17.29 7.62 1.29
CA THR A 91 -17.38 7.68 -0.18
C THR A 91 -16.64 6.55 -0.90
N GLN A 92 -15.70 5.90 -0.21
CA GLN A 92 -14.88 4.81 -0.74
C GLN A 92 -15.13 3.43 -0.12
N VAL A 93 -15.64 3.35 1.11
CA VAL A 93 -15.83 2.07 1.83
C VAL A 93 -17.23 2.07 2.43
N SER A 94 -17.99 1.00 2.16
CA SER A 94 -19.34 0.83 2.65
C SER A 94 -19.61 -0.62 3.06
N PRO A 95 -20.20 -0.88 4.23
CA PRO A 95 -20.57 0.09 5.26
C PRO A 95 -19.34 0.66 5.99
N GLY A 96 -19.43 1.90 6.51
CA GLY A 96 -18.33 2.52 7.26
C GLY A 96 -18.19 1.98 8.69
N ASP A 97 -19.29 1.56 9.31
CA ASP A 97 -19.32 0.98 10.66
C ASP A 97 -20.21 -0.28 10.70
N ILE A 98 -19.71 -1.32 11.38
CA ILE A 98 -20.38 -2.61 11.55
C ILE A 98 -20.31 -3.01 13.02
N SER A 99 -21.46 -3.28 13.64
CA SER A 99 -21.55 -3.87 14.98
C SER A 99 -22.05 -5.31 14.87
N ILE A 100 -21.27 -6.26 15.40
CA ILE A 100 -21.62 -7.68 15.38
C ILE A 100 -21.66 -8.19 16.81
N THR A 101 -22.82 -8.69 17.23
CA THR A 101 -22.98 -9.40 18.50
C THR A 101 -23.10 -10.90 18.24
N LEU A 102 -22.08 -11.66 18.67
CA LEU A 102 -22.01 -13.11 18.52
C LEU A 102 -22.00 -13.81 19.89
N ARG A 103 -22.60 -15.00 19.95
CA ARG A 103 -22.42 -15.95 21.06
C ARG A 103 -21.34 -16.97 20.70
N PRO A 104 -20.75 -17.68 21.69
CA PRO A 104 -19.73 -18.70 21.44
C PRO A 104 -20.18 -19.73 20.40
N GLY A 105 -19.35 -19.96 19.38
CA GLY A 105 -19.60 -20.92 18.29
C GLY A 105 -20.54 -20.43 17.18
N ALA A 106 -21.11 -19.22 17.27
CA ALA A 106 -21.87 -18.61 16.18
C ALA A 106 -20.94 -17.96 15.14
N GLU A 107 -21.34 -17.99 13.87
CA GLU A 107 -20.65 -17.32 12.76
C GLU A 107 -21.54 -16.21 12.17
N ALA A 108 -20.93 -15.09 11.76
CA ALA A 108 -21.59 -14.06 10.95
C ALA A 108 -20.69 -13.62 9.82
N SER A 109 -21.32 -13.21 8.71
CA SER A 109 -20.64 -12.73 7.51
C SER A 109 -21.14 -11.33 7.18
N VAL A 110 -20.21 -10.42 6.85
CA VAL A 110 -20.53 -9.06 6.42
C VAL A 110 -19.79 -8.75 5.13
N ILE A 111 -20.45 -8.03 4.23
CA ILE A 111 -19.89 -7.61 2.95
C ILE A 111 -19.42 -6.16 3.09
N VAL A 112 -18.14 -5.92 2.79
CA VAL A 112 -17.57 -4.58 2.70
C VAL A 112 -17.27 -4.30 1.22
N ALA A 113 -17.93 -3.29 0.67
CA ALA A 113 -17.74 -2.81 -0.68
C ALA A 113 -16.76 -1.64 -0.68
N VAL A 114 -15.77 -1.70 -1.57
CA VAL A 114 -14.79 -0.62 -1.77
C VAL A 114 -14.89 -0.07 -3.18
N LYS A 115 -15.05 1.25 -3.28
CA LYS A 115 -15.18 2.00 -4.53
C LYS A 115 -14.08 3.03 -4.63
N GLN A 116 -13.32 2.99 -5.72
CA GLN A 116 -12.34 4.01 -6.03
C GLN A 116 -13.05 5.27 -6.55
N LEU A 117 -12.61 6.46 -6.10
CA LEU A 117 -13.09 7.73 -6.62
C LEU A 117 -12.52 8.00 -8.02
N GLU A 118 -13.30 8.61 -8.91
CA GLU A 118 -12.87 8.94 -10.28
C GLU A 118 -11.76 10.00 -10.33
N ARG A 119 -11.72 10.92 -9.36
CA ARG A 119 -10.72 12.00 -9.25
C ARG A 119 -10.12 12.02 -7.85
N TYR A 120 -9.24 11.07 -7.58
CA TYR A 120 -8.57 10.94 -6.30
C TYR A 120 -7.45 12.00 -6.16
N PRO A 121 -7.21 12.62 -4.99
CA PRO A 121 -6.07 13.52 -4.80
C PRO A 121 -4.74 12.84 -5.11
N VAL A 122 -3.81 13.57 -5.71
CA VAL A 122 -2.51 13.03 -6.13
C VAL A 122 -1.38 13.90 -5.61
N ASP A 123 -0.38 13.26 -5.05
CA ASP A 123 0.92 13.85 -4.78
C ASP A 123 1.93 13.23 -5.73
N LEU A 124 2.58 14.05 -6.55
CA LEU A 124 3.61 13.61 -7.50
C LEU A 124 4.94 14.27 -7.17
N TYR A 125 5.88 13.47 -6.67
CA TYR A 125 7.24 13.91 -6.35
C TYR A 125 8.20 13.56 -7.50
N TYR A 126 8.79 14.59 -8.11
CA TYR A 126 9.83 14.42 -9.11
C TYR A 126 11.16 14.24 -8.41
N LEU A 127 11.76 13.05 -8.54
CA LEU A 127 13.08 12.75 -8.03
C LEU A 127 14.03 12.54 -9.22
N VAL A 128 14.87 13.54 -9.47
CA VAL A 128 15.56 13.68 -10.74
C VAL A 128 17.06 13.58 -10.55
N ASP A 129 17.66 12.69 -11.32
CA ASP A 129 19.10 12.63 -11.53
C ASP A 129 19.57 13.91 -12.22
N VAL A 130 20.51 14.60 -11.56
CA VAL A 130 21.13 15.82 -12.10
C VAL A 130 22.64 15.63 -12.33
N SER A 131 23.10 14.39 -12.50
CA SER A 131 24.46 14.09 -12.97
C SER A 131 24.74 14.73 -14.33
N ALA A 132 26.00 14.68 -14.77
CA ALA A 132 26.41 15.33 -16.01
C ALA A 132 25.82 14.65 -17.25
N SER A 133 25.56 13.33 -17.22
CA SER A 133 24.93 12.61 -18.34
C SER A 133 23.51 13.10 -18.61
N MET A 134 22.82 13.54 -17.56
CA MET A 134 21.45 14.04 -17.64
C MET A 134 21.30 15.44 -18.27
N GLN A 135 22.36 16.08 -18.79
CA GLN A 135 22.30 17.45 -19.35
C GLN A 135 21.19 17.63 -20.41
N GLU A 136 21.16 16.77 -21.43
CA GLU A 136 20.14 16.86 -22.50
C GLU A 136 18.73 16.56 -21.95
N ASN A 137 18.66 15.56 -21.08
CA ASN A 137 17.42 15.09 -20.44
C ASN A 137 16.81 16.18 -19.53
N LEU A 138 17.63 16.93 -18.80
CA LEU A 138 17.20 18.06 -17.98
C LEU A 138 16.68 19.23 -18.83
N ASP A 139 17.29 19.51 -19.98
CA ASP A 139 16.82 20.56 -20.88
C ASP A 139 15.43 20.22 -21.45
N HIS A 140 15.19 18.95 -21.76
CA HIS A 140 13.84 18.47 -22.10
C HIS A 140 12.88 18.54 -20.92
N LEU A 141 13.30 18.12 -19.72
CA LEU A 141 12.47 18.15 -18.51
C LEU A 141 11.93 19.55 -18.20
N LYS A 142 12.69 20.61 -18.50
CA LYS A 142 12.24 22.01 -18.31
C LYS A 142 10.97 22.35 -19.08
N THR A 143 10.68 21.62 -20.15
CA THR A 143 9.46 21.76 -20.95
C THR A 143 8.47 20.62 -20.62
N VAL A 144 8.95 19.37 -20.64
CA VAL A 144 8.11 18.19 -20.48
C VAL A 144 7.51 18.09 -19.07
N GLY A 145 8.26 18.44 -18.02
CA GLY A 145 7.79 18.37 -16.64
C GLY A 145 6.56 19.26 -16.41
N VAL A 146 6.54 20.45 -17.03
CA VAL A 146 5.39 21.36 -17.00
C VAL A 146 4.20 20.77 -17.77
N ALA A 147 4.45 20.23 -18.96
CA ALA A 147 3.40 19.60 -19.77
C ALA A 147 2.76 18.38 -19.08
N LEU A 148 3.58 17.53 -18.45
CA LEU A 148 3.12 16.39 -17.65
C LEU A 148 2.27 16.86 -16.47
N SER A 149 2.73 17.87 -15.74
CA SER A 149 2.00 18.41 -14.60
C SER A 149 0.63 18.96 -15.01
N LEU A 150 0.55 19.68 -16.14
CA LEU A 150 -0.71 20.14 -16.72
C LEU A 150 -1.61 18.99 -17.19
N ARG A 151 -1.03 17.92 -17.74
CA ARG A 151 -1.81 16.74 -18.14
C ARG A 151 -2.41 16.03 -16.93
N MET A 152 -1.67 15.93 -15.82
CA MET A 152 -2.16 15.33 -14.59
C MET A 152 -3.34 16.08 -13.96
N THR A 153 -3.42 17.42 -14.12
CA THR A 153 -4.60 18.18 -13.64
C THR A 153 -5.91 17.83 -14.37
N GLN A 154 -5.84 17.14 -15.51
CA GLN A 154 -7.02 16.63 -16.21
C GLN A 154 -7.53 15.31 -15.60
N HIS A 155 -6.70 14.62 -14.83
CA HIS A 155 -6.98 13.34 -14.20
C HIS A 155 -7.31 13.48 -12.71
N SER A 156 -6.72 14.46 -12.03
CA SER A 156 -7.04 14.80 -10.64
C SER A 156 -7.21 16.31 -10.50
N SER A 157 -8.26 16.74 -9.82
CA SER A 157 -8.50 18.16 -9.50
C SER A 157 -7.68 18.64 -8.30
N ASP A 158 -7.01 17.74 -7.58
CA ASP A 158 -6.23 18.04 -6.38
C ASP A 158 -4.82 17.44 -6.50
N LEU A 159 -4.01 18.07 -7.36
CA LEU A 159 -2.65 17.68 -7.67
C LEU A 159 -1.65 18.55 -6.91
N TRP A 160 -0.80 17.92 -6.09
CA TRP A 160 0.36 18.56 -5.48
C TRP A 160 1.65 18.01 -6.08
N LEU A 161 2.62 18.89 -6.25
CA LEU A 161 3.88 18.60 -6.92
C LEU A 161 5.03 18.92 -5.98
N GLY A 162 6.03 18.04 -5.96
CA GLY A 162 7.28 18.26 -5.26
C GLY A 162 8.48 17.94 -6.16
N PHE A 163 9.66 18.39 -5.74
CA PHE A 163 10.90 18.19 -6.50
C PHE A 163 12.07 17.89 -5.57
N GLY A 164 12.90 16.94 -5.98
CA GLY A 164 14.18 16.61 -5.37
C GLY A 164 15.20 16.25 -6.44
N SER A 165 16.47 16.45 -6.14
CA SER A 165 17.56 16.09 -7.03
C SER A 165 18.62 15.26 -6.33
N PHE A 166 19.27 14.39 -7.10
CA PHE A 166 20.36 13.55 -6.63
C PHE A 166 21.47 13.44 -7.67
N VAL A 167 22.66 13.08 -7.21
CA VAL A 167 23.81 12.67 -8.04
C VAL A 167 24.32 11.39 -7.39
N ASP A 168 25.31 11.50 -6.51
CA ASP A 168 25.83 10.40 -5.73
C ASP A 168 26.52 10.91 -4.46
N LYS A 169 26.98 9.99 -3.61
CA LYS A 169 27.65 10.31 -2.34
C LYS A 169 28.86 11.21 -2.61
N PRO A 170 28.96 12.42 -2.01
CA PRO A 170 30.01 13.38 -2.30
C PRO A 170 31.32 13.05 -1.56
N VAL A 171 31.85 11.85 -1.80
CA VAL A 171 33.07 11.28 -1.20
C VAL A 171 33.86 10.50 -2.26
N SER A 172 35.18 10.41 -2.09
CA SER A 172 36.02 9.57 -2.97
C SER A 172 35.70 8.07 -2.74
N PRO A 173 35.65 7.22 -3.78
CA PRO A 173 36.03 7.48 -5.18
C PRO A 173 34.93 8.02 -6.10
N TYR A 174 33.69 8.18 -5.62
CA TYR A 174 32.55 8.64 -6.43
C TYR A 174 32.77 10.04 -7.00
N ILE A 175 33.45 10.92 -6.28
CA ILE A 175 33.77 12.27 -6.76
C ILE A 175 35.27 12.50 -6.92
N ASN A 176 35.60 13.48 -7.75
CA ASN A 176 36.96 13.99 -7.85
C ASN A 176 37.24 15.02 -6.75
N VAL A 177 38.11 14.65 -5.81
CA VAL A 177 38.49 15.51 -4.67
C VAL A 177 39.57 16.54 -4.99
N HIS A 178 39.96 16.70 -6.27
CA HIS A 178 40.86 17.78 -6.67
C HIS A 178 40.21 19.16 -6.40
N PRO A 179 40.90 20.15 -5.81
CA PRO A 179 40.30 21.42 -5.39
C PRO A 179 39.52 22.17 -6.48
N SER A 180 39.95 22.08 -7.74
CA SER A 180 39.24 22.71 -8.87
C SER A 180 37.88 22.04 -9.18
N LYS A 181 37.75 20.74 -8.87
CA LYS A 181 36.58 19.92 -9.19
C LYS A 181 35.58 19.81 -8.04
N ILE A 182 35.99 20.05 -6.80
CA ILE A 182 35.07 20.08 -5.64
C ILE A 182 33.95 21.11 -5.85
N ASN A 183 34.30 22.32 -6.31
CA ASN A 183 33.33 23.40 -6.52
C ASN A 183 32.69 23.39 -7.91
N ASN A 184 33.33 22.76 -8.89
CA ASN A 184 32.85 22.63 -10.25
C ASN A 184 33.35 21.30 -10.87
N PRO A 185 32.63 20.19 -10.66
CA PRO A 185 33.02 18.87 -11.20
C PRO A 185 33.26 18.86 -12.72
N CYS A 186 32.59 19.76 -13.44
CA CYS A 186 32.59 19.86 -14.90
C CYS A 186 33.67 20.82 -15.43
N SER A 187 34.66 21.19 -14.61
CA SER A 187 35.70 22.16 -14.97
C SER A 187 36.48 21.80 -16.23
N ASP A 188 36.67 20.52 -16.50
CA ASP A 188 37.45 20.02 -17.64
C ASP A 188 36.78 20.30 -18.99
N TYR A 189 35.47 20.53 -18.98
CA TYR A 189 34.66 20.84 -20.17
C TYR A 189 34.37 22.35 -20.29
N GLU A 190 35.00 23.19 -19.46
CA GLU A 190 34.73 24.63 -19.36
C GLU A 190 33.26 24.98 -19.05
N ILE A 191 32.51 24.02 -18.51
CA ILE A 191 31.11 24.18 -18.10
C ILE A 191 31.07 24.42 -16.59
N ARG A 192 30.18 25.33 -16.16
CA ARG A 192 29.92 25.58 -14.74
C ARG A 192 28.72 24.76 -14.27
N CYS A 193 28.98 23.71 -13.50
CA CYS A 193 27.96 22.89 -12.85
C CYS A 193 27.97 23.06 -11.33
N ARG A 194 27.01 22.44 -10.64
CA ARG A 194 26.92 22.45 -9.17
C ARG A 194 27.96 21.49 -8.58
N PRO A 195 28.40 21.70 -7.31
CA PRO A 195 29.12 20.68 -6.56
C PRO A 195 28.33 19.37 -6.48
N ALA A 196 29.03 18.25 -6.38
CA ALA A 196 28.42 16.95 -6.16
C ALA A 196 27.65 16.92 -4.83
N HIS A 197 26.50 16.24 -4.81
CA HIS A 197 25.67 16.06 -3.63
C HIS A 197 24.93 14.73 -3.71
N GLY A 198 24.62 14.13 -2.56
CA GLY A 198 23.84 12.89 -2.49
C GLY A 198 22.38 13.13 -2.86
N PHE A 199 21.60 13.68 -1.93
CA PHE A 199 20.20 14.03 -2.16
C PHE A 199 19.87 15.42 -1.60
N HIS A 200 19.21 16.24 -2.42
CA HIS A 200 18.62 17.51 -2.04
C HIS A 200 17.11 17.49 -2.25
N HIS A 201 16.37 17.73 -1.17
CA HIS A 201 14.97 18.13 -1.27
C HIS A 201 14.91 19.60 -1.73
N VAL A 202 14.23 19.91 -2.83
CA VAL A 202 14.27 21.27 -3.40
C VAL A 202 12.93 21.98 -3.23
N LEU A 203 11.83 21.24 -3.40
CA LEU A 203 10.48 21.78 -3.32
C LEU A 203 9.58 20.79 -2.58
N SER A 204 9.05 21.23 -1.44
CA SER A 204 7.99 20.54 -0.71
C SER A 204 6.70 20.52 -1.53
N MET A 205 5.85 19.53 -1.27
CA MET A 205 4.58 19.38 -1.98
C MET A 205 3.77 20.67 -1.97
N THR A 206 3.39 21.13 -3.17
CA THR A 206 2.64 22.36 -3.35
C THR A 206 1.69 22.26 -4.54
N GLY A 207 0.52 22.90 -4.42
CA GLY A 207 -0.38 23.13 -5.56
C GLY A 207 0.05 24.32 -6.45
N ASN A 208 1.10 25.05 -6.08
CA ASN A 208 1.56 26.22 -6.83
C ASN A 208 2.40 25.82 -8.06
N MET A 209 1.71 25.67 -9.20
CA MET A 209 2.33 25.32 -10.49
C MET A 209 3.43 26.31 -10.93
N SER A 210 3.27 27.60 -10.62
CA SER A 210 4.27 28.62 -10.98
C SER A 210 5.57 28.45 -10.21
N GLU A 211 5.49 28.08 -8.94
CA GLU A 211 6.65 27.76 -8.12
C GLU A 211 7.35 26.49 -8.60
N PHE A 212 6.60 25.42 -8.86
CA PHE A 212 7.13 24.19 -9.44
C PHE A 212 7.86 24.44 -10.77
N THR A 213 7.23 25.19 -11.67
CA THR A 213 7.83 25.58 -12.96
C THR A 213 9.12 26.38 -12.77
N ARG A 214 9.14 27.31 -11.80
CA ARG A 214 10.34 28.10 -11.47
C ARG A 214 11.48 27.21 -10.97
N VAL A 215 11.17 26.21 -10.13
CA VAL A 215 12.15 25.27 -9.58
C VAL A 215 12.74 24.40 -10.69
N ILE A 216 11.92 23.76 -11.52
CA ILE A 216 12.39 22.93 -12.63
C ILE A 216 13.29 23.72 -13.60
N LYS A 217 12.87 24.93 -13.99
CA LYS A 217 13.64 25.78 -14.94
C LYS A 217 15.01 26.20 -14.41
N ARG A 218 15.21 26.19 -13.09
CA ARG A 218 16.47 26.61 -12.44
C ARG A 218 17.41 25.45 -12.13
N GLN A 219 17.02 24.21 -12.42
CA GLN A 219 17.89 23.06 -12.22
C GLN A 219 19.10 23.13 -13.15
N ARG A 220 20.22 22.68 -12.62
CA ARG A 220 21.52 22.65 -13.28
C ARG A 220 22.14 21.30 -12.98
N ILE A 221 22.90 20.78 -13.95
CA ILE A 221 23.71 19.59 -13.73
C ILE A 221 24.72 19.79 -12.61
N SER A 222 25.18 18.68 -12.09
CA SER A 222 26.33 18.46 -11.24
C SER A 222 27.18 17.36 -11.90
N GLY A 223 28.12 16.76 -11.19
CA GLY A 223 28.88 15.62 -11.71
C GLY A 223 29.64 14.86 -10.65
N ASN A 224 29.82 13.58 -10.94
CA ASN A 224 30.59 12.56 -10.24
C ASN A 224 31.57 11.90 -11.24
N MET A 225 32.31 10.89 -10.79
CA MET A 225 33.38 10.23 -11.55
C MET A 225 32.95 8.88 -12.12
N ASP A 226 32.20 8.10 -11.36
CA ASP A 226 31.71 6.79 -11.77
C ASP A 226 30.30 6.86 -12.36
N THR A 227 29.79 5.71 -12.78
CA THR A 227 28.57 5.62 -13.60
C THR A 227 27.31 5.37 -12.78
N PRO A 228 27.26 4.44 -11.81
CA PRO A 228 26.06 4.27 -11.01
C PRO A 228 25.84 5.49 -10.11
N GLU A 229 24.57 5.79 -9.83
CA GLU A 229 24.19 7.01 -9.10
C GLU A 229 23.50 6.67 -7.76
N GLY A 230 23.43 7.66 -6.87
CA GLY A 230 22.82 7.57 -5.54
C GLY A 230 21.29 7.60 -5.51
N GLY A 231 20.62 7.12 -6.56
CA GLY A 231 19.16 7.17 -6.72
C GLY A 231 18.37 6.51 -5.58
N LEU A 232 18.82 5.35 -5.09
CA LEU A 232 18.10 4.63 -4.02
C LEU A 232 18.18 5.36 -2.66
N ASP A 233 19.28 6.06 -2.35
CA ASP A 233 19.38 6.94 -1.17
C ASP A 233 18.29 8.03 -1.24
N ALA A 234 18.19 8.68 -2.40
CA ALA A 234 17.25 9.75 -2.62
C ALA A 234 15.79 9.28 -2.56
N MET A 235 15.49 8.10 -3.12
CA MET A 235 14.17 7.48 -3.03
C MET A 235 13.79 7.19 -1.58
N LEU A 236 14.70 6.58 -0.81
CA LEU A 236 14.41 6.23 0.57
C LEU A 236 14.22 7.49 1.43
N GLN A 237 15.08 8.51 1.28
CA GLN A 237 14.90 9.78 2.00
C GLN A 237 13.60 10.49 1.62
N ALA A 238 13.23 10.51 0.34
CA ALA A 238 11.94 11.04 -0.11
C ALA A 238 10.75 10.26 0.47
N ALA A 239 10.91 8.94 0.69
CA ALA A 239 9.88 8.10 1.28
C ALA A 239 9.74 8.29 2.80
N VAL A 240 10.83 8.37 3.55
CA VAL A 240 10.77 8.41 5.03
C VAL A 240 10.63 9.82 5.61
N CYS A 241 11.07 10.85 4.88
CA CYS A 241 10.97 12.25 5.32
C CYS A 241 9.59 12.87 5.08
N GLN A 242 8.54 12.21 5.58
CA GLN A 242 7.13 12.54 5.34
C GLN A 242 6.79 14.02 5.50
N ARG A 243 7.24 14.64 6.61
CA ARG A 243 6.95 16.05 6.92
C ARG A 243 7.72 17.04 6.06
N ALA A 244 8.99 16.75 5.75
CA ALA A 244 9.83 17.64 4.95
C ALA A 244 9.39 17.64 3.49
N VAL A 245 9.11 16.45 2.95
CA VAL A 245 8.57 16.31 1.59
C VAL A 245 7.15 16.85 1.51
N GLY A 246 6.31 16.57 2.51
CA GLY A 246 4.93 17.08 2.60
C GLY A 246 3.88 16.13 2.01
N TRP A 247 4.10 14.81 2.09
CA TRP A 247 3.12 13.83 1.62
C TRP A 247 1.80 13.93 2.40
N ARG A 248 0.69 14.05 1.69
CA ARG A 248 -0.65 14.11 2.29
C ARG A 248 -1.15 12.71 2.64
N PRO A 249 -1.88 12.53 3.75
CA PRO A 249 -2.40 11.22 4.18
C PRO A 249 -3.44 10.66 3.20
N ASP A 250 -4.30 11.51 2.66
CA ASP A 250 -5.46 11.10 1.85
C ASP A 250 -5.22 11.18 0.33
N ALA A 251 -3.96 11.31 -0.10
CA ALA A 251 -3.58 11.41 -1.51
C ALA A 251 -2.88 10.14 -2.01
N LYS A 252 -3.03 9.82 -3.30
CA LYS A 252 -2.22 8.79 -3.96
C LYS A 252 -0.82 9.36 -4.17
N ARG A 253 0.17 8.74 -3.54
CA ARG A 253 1.57 9.20 -3.51
C ARG A 253 2.35 8.54 -4.62
N LEU A 254 2.81 9.32 -5.58
CA LEU A 254 3.58 8.87 -6.73
C LEU A 254 5.00 9.45 -6.64
N LEU A 255 6.01 8.58 -6.60
CA LEU A 255 7.42 8.95 -6.59
C LEU A 255 8.04 8.64 -7.96
N LEU A 256 8.28 9.69 -8.75
CA LEU A 256 8.83 9.57 -10.09
C LEU A 256 10.36 9.69 -10.05
N LEU A 257 11.06 8.57 -10.13
CA LEU A 257 12.51 8.52 -10.33
C LEU A 257 12.84 8.72 -11.81
N MET A 258 13.73 9.66 -12.13
CA MET A 258 14.19 9.94 -13.49
C MET A 258 15.71 9.84 -13.54
N THR A 259 16.26 8.92 -14.33
CA THR A 259 17.72 8.73 -14.48
C THR A 259 18.09 8.04 -15.80
N ASP A 260 19.30 8.31 -16.29
CA ASP A 260 19.91 7.65 -17.44
C ASP A 260 21.01 6.65 -17.06
N GLN A 261 21.23 6.42 -15.75
CA GLN A 261 22.23 5.51 -15.21
C GLN A 261 21.64 4.44 -14.26
N PRO A 262 22.37 3.34 -14.01
CA PRO A 262 22.08 2.42 -12.91
C PRO A 262 22.17 3.13 -11.56
N SER A 263 21.62 2.54 -10.50
CA SER A 263 21.82 3.04 -9.14
C SER A 263 22.77 2.14 -8.36
N HIS A 264 23.56 2.74 -7.47
CA HIS A 264 24.31 2.00 -6.47
C HIS A 264 23.38 1.20 -5.54
N LEU A 265 23.89 0.04 -5.09
CA LEU A 265 23.20 -0.85 -4.17
C LEU A 265 23.90 -0.86 -2.81
N ALA A 266 23.21 -1.39 -1.79
CA ALA A 266 23.83 -1.66 -0.50
C ALA A 266 25.13 -2.47 -0.68
N LEU A 267 26.13 -2.13 0.15
CA LEU A 267 27.51 -2.59 0.16
C LEU A 267 28.44 -1.93 -0.87
N ASP A 268 27.93 -1.19 -1.85
CA ASP A 268 28.79 -0.46 -2.80
C ASP A 268 29.61 0.64 -2.09
N SER A 269 29.05 1.27 -1.06
CA SER A 269 29.71 2.35 -0.29
C SER A 269 30.93 1.92 0.50
N ARG A 270 31.19 0.61 0.58
CA ARG A 270 32.44 0.07 1.11
C ARG A 270 33.64 0.57 0.32
N LEU A 271 33.49 0.86 -0.98
CA LEU A 271 34.54 1.45 -1.82
C LEU A 271 34.97 2.85 -1.33
N ALA A 272 34.06 3.60 -0.74
CA ALA A 272 34.31 4.90 -0.12
C ALA A 272 34.62 4.83 1.38
N GLY A 273 34.80 3.62 1.93
CA GLY A 273 35.05 3.41 3.36
C GLY A 273 33.80 3.57 4.25
N ILE A 274 32.61 3.68 3.66
CA ILE A 274 31.35 3.73 4.39
C ILE A 274 30.85 2.30 4.58
N VAL A 275 30.79 1.85 5.83
CA VAL A 275 30.43 0.47 6.19
C VAL A 275 29.22 0.40 7.14
N THR A 276 28.67 1.54 7.52
CA THR A 276 27.48 1.63 8.36
C THR A 276 26.25 1.39 7.49
N PRO A 277 25.44 0.36 7.72
CA PRO A 277 24.21 0.14 6.96
C PRO A 277 23.27 1.34 7.07
N HIS A 278 22.44 1.56 6.05
CA HIS A 278 21.39 2.57 6.10
C HIS A 278 20.37 2.21 7.19
N ASP A 279 19.99 3.16 8.06
CA ASP A 279 19.10 2.91 9.20
C ASP A 279 17.59 2.97 8.87
N GLY A 280 17.26 3.54 7.71
CA GLY A 280 15.88 3.64 7.20
C GLY A 280 15.11 4.82 7.80
N LEU A 281 15.82 5.80 8.37
CA LEU A 281 15.26 6.99 8.99
C LEU A 281 15.50 8.25 8.14
N CYS A 282 14.77 9.32 8.48
CA CYS A 282 14.92 10.61 7.82
C CYS A 282 16.14 11.36 8.36
N HIS A 283 17.03 11.79 7.46
CA HIS A 283 18.24 12.55 7.77
C HIS A 283 18.36 13.80 6.89
N LEU A 284 17.24 14.50 6.69
CA LEU A 284 17.23 15.80 6.03
C LEU A 284 17.46 16.92 7.05
N GLU A 285 18.53 17.68 6.86
CA GLU A 285 18.77 18.94 7.56
C GLU A 285 18.92 20.07 6.54
N ASN A 286 18.16 21.15 6.70
CA ASN A 286 18.11 22.25 5.72
C ASN A 286 17.87 21.75 4.28
N ASN A 287 17.02 20.73 4.14
CA ASN A 287 16.68 20.05 2.89
C ASN A 287 17.83 19.29 2.21
N VAL A 288 18.92 19.01 2.91
CA VAL A 288 20.07 18.23 2.42
C VAL A 288 20.16 16.91 3.19
N TYR A 289 20.42 15.82 2.49
CA TYR A 289 20.66 14.52 3.12
C TYR A 289 22.04 14.46 3.79
N THR A 290 22.07 14.55 5.12
CA THR A 290 23.32 14.59 5.91
C THR A 290 23.94 13.21 6.13
N GLY A 291 23.14 12.14 5.96
CA GLY A 291 23.59 10.76 6.06
C GLY A 291 24.40 10.24 4.86
N SER A 292 24.44 10.99 3.75
CA SER A 292 25.03 10.55 2.47
C SER A 292 26.47 10.05 2.58
N THR A 293 27.31 10.69 3.42
CA THR A 293 28.72 10.33 3.60
C THR A 293 28.99 9.46 4.83
N ARG A 294 27.94 8.99 5.52
CA ARG A 294 28.04 8.25 6.79
C ARG A 294 27.38 6.88 6.75
N MET A 295 26.34 6.73 5.94
CA MET A 295 25.59 5.49 5.78
C MET A 295 25.70 4.99 4.34
N ASP A 296 25.71 3.68 4.20
CA ASP A 296 25.69 2.96 2.94
C ASP A 296 24.38 3.24 2.17
N HIS A 297 24.32 2.83 0.91
CA HIS A 297 23.06 2.85 0.18
C HIS A 297 22.05 1.88 0.83
N PRO A 298 20.74 2.15 0.74
CA PRO A 298 19.75 1.22 1.25
C PRO A 298 19.70 -0.05 0.41
N SER A 299 19.36 -1.16 1.06
CA SER A 299 19.07 -2.39 0.31
C SER A 299 17.73 -2.27 -0.41
N VAL A 300 17.56 -3.02 -1.50
CA VAL A 300 16.28 -3.06 -2.25
C VAL A 300 15.12 -3.48 -1.34
N GLY A 301 15.35 -4.43 -0.43
CA GLY A 301 14.36 -4.84 0.56
C GLY A 301 13.98 -3.71 1.53
N GLN A 302 14.96 -2.97 2.05
CA GLN A 302 14.69 -1.84 2.93
C GLN A 302 13.92 -0.72 2.21
N LEU A 303 14.25 -0.45 0.95
CA LEU A 303 13.50 0.51 0.13
C LEU A 303 12.07 0.02 -0.10
N SER A 304 11.88 -1.26 -0.44
CA SER A 304 10.58 -1.90 -0.61
C SER A 304 9.70 -1.73 0.62
N ASP A 305 10.24 -2.05 1.80
CA ASP A 305 9.55 -1.92 3.09
C ASP A 305 9.12 -0.48 3.35
N LYS A 306 10.01 0.50 3.12
CA LYS A 306 9.70 1.91 3.37
C LYS A 306 8.74 2.52 2.35
N LEU A 307 8.74 2.09 1.09
CA LEU A 307 7.75 2.51 0.11
C LEU A 307 6.36 1.98 0.49
N LEU A 308 6.27 0.71 0.90
CA LEU A 308 5.02 0.08 1.34
C LEU A 308 4.49 0.71 2.64
N GLU A 309 5.34 0.84 3.67
CA GLU A 309 4.99 1.46 4.96
C GLU A 309 4.43 2.87 4.78
N ASN A 310 5.00 3.64 3.83
CA ASN A 310 4.60 5.01 3.55
C ASN A 310 3.58 5.15 2.42
N HIS A 311 3.03 4.04 1.90
CA HIS A 311 2.01 4.01 0.85
C HIS A 311 2.42 4.80 -0.43
N ILE A 312 3.69 4.68 -0.83
CA ILE A 312 4.27 5.38 -1.99
C ILE A 312 4.43 4.39 -3.14
N TYR A 313 3.88 4.74 -4.30
CA TYR A 313 4.05 4.00 -5.54
C TYR A 313 5.18 4.64 -6.36
N SER A 314 6.24 3.89 -6.62
CA SER A 314 7.37 4.36 -7.41
C SER A 314 7.14 4.22 -8.92
N ILE A 315 7.62 5.19 -9.68
CA ILE A 315 7.62 5.19 -11.15
C ILE A 315 9.06 5.41 -11.58
N PHE A 316 9.63 4.43 -12.25
CA PHE A 316 10.97 4.45 -12.81
C PHE A 316 10.89 4.90 -14.27
N ALA A 317 11.25 6.15 -14.51
CA ALA A 317 11.41 6.72 -15.84
C ALA A 317 12.89 6.64 -16.21
N VAL A 318 13.28 5.62 -16.96
CA VAL A 318 14.71 5.29 -17.18
C VAL A 318 15.07 5.30 -18.65
N GLU A 319 16.33 5.65 -18.94
CA GLU A 319 16.82 5.63 -20.31
C GLU A 319 16.85 4.20 -20.88
N LYS A 320 16.60 4.09 -22.20
CA LYS A 320 16.49 2.85 -22.97
C LYS A 320 17.60 1.84 -22.70
N GLN A 321 18.82 2.32 -22.45
CA GLN A 321 20.02 1.51 -22.23
C GLN A 321 20.03 0.85 -20.84
N GLN A 322 19.45 1.51 -19.84
CA GLN A 322 19.39 1.00 -18.45
C GLN A 322 18.14 0.19 -18.14
N TYR A 323 17.20 0.10 -19.07
CA TYR A 323 15.90 -0.53 -18.85
C TYR A 323 16.00 -1.94 -18.25
N GLN A 324 16.89 -2.80 -18.77
CA GLN A 324 17.06 -4.18 -18.28
C GLN A 324 17.51 -4.24 -16.82
N TRP A 325 18.33 -3.28 -16.38
CA TRP A 325 18.79 -3.22 -15.01
C TRP A 325 17.63 -2.91 -14.04
N TYR A 326 16.78 -1.96 -14.41
CA TYR A 326 15.61 -1.59 -13.62
C TYR A 326 14.45 -2.59 -13.74
N GLU A 327 14.35 -3.36 -14.82
CA GLU A 327 13.35 -4.43 -14.99
C GLU A 327 13.47 -5.47 -13.87
N GLU A 328 14.69 -5.95 -13.61
CA GLU A 328 14.97 -6.88 -12.51
C GLU A 328 14.74 -6.24 -11.13
N LEU A 329 15.11 -4.97 -10.96
CA LEU A 329 14.94 -4.25 -9.70
C LEU A 329 13.46 -4.06 -9.34
N VAL A 330 12.65 -3.64 -10.32
CA VAL A 330 11.24 -3.30 -10.15
C VAL A 330 10.40 -4.53 -9.76
N HIS A 331 10.81 -5.74 -10.16
CA HIS A 331 10.19 -6.99 -9.69
C HIS A 331 10.28 -7.18 -8.17
N LEU A 332 11.26 -6.55 -7.51
CA LEU A 332 11.46 -6.61 -6.05
C LEU A 332 10.77 -5.46 -5.30
N LEU A 333 10.16 -4.53 -6.01
CA LEU A 333 9.53 -3.31 -5.48
C LEU A 333 8.03 -3.31 -5.81
N PRO A 334 7.17 -3.91 -4.98
CA PRO A 334 5.73 -4.00 -5.23
C PRO A 334 5.09 -2.64 -5.48
N GLY A 335 4.21 -2.56 -6.47
CA GLY A 335 3.53 -1.31 -6.83
C GLY A 335 4.39 -0.32 -7.62
N SER A 336 5.56 -0.74 -8.10
CA SER A 336 6.42 0.07 -8.97
C SER A 336 6.06 -0.05 -10.45
N TYR A 337 6.25 1.03 -11.19
CA TYR A 337 6.08 1.10 -12.64
C TYR A 337 7.42 1.33 -13.30
N LEU A 338 7.67 0.68 -14.44
CA LEU A 338 8.87 0.90 -15.23
C LEU A 338 8.51 1.43 -16.62
N GLY A 339 9.12 2.54 -16.99
CA GLY A 339 8.98 3.16 -18.30
C GLY A 339 10.31 3.21 -19.04
N ARG A 340 10.31 2.69 -20.26
CA ARG A 340 11.44 2.78 -21.18
C ARG A 340 11.41 4.10 -21.95
N LEU A 341 12.24 5.05 -21.56
CA LEU A 341 12.28 6.36 -22.20
C LEU A 341 13.53 6.50 -23.08
N GLY A 342 13.38 7.11 -24.25
CA GLY A 342 14.50 7.66 -25.02
C GLY A 342 14.50 9.17 -24.83
N LEU A 343 15.60 9.74 -24.34
CA LEU A 343 15.77 11.19 -24.10
C LEU A 343 14.58 11.87 -23.40
N PHE A 344 13.91 11.16 -22.48
CA PHE A 344 12.73 11.65 -21.75
C PHE A 344 11.69 12.37 -22.62
N GLN A 345 11.44 11.84 -23.83
CA GLN A 345 10.47 12.41 -24.76
C GLN A 345 9.08 12.58 -24.13
N ALA A 346 8.46 13.73 -24.40
CA ALA A 346 7.25 14.18 -23.71
C ALA A 346 6.06 13.19 -23.73
N PRO A 347 5.68 12.59 -24.89
CA PRO A 347 4.52 11.70 -24.94
C PRO A 347 4.71 10.48 -24.03
N ASN A 348 5.90 9.87 -24.09
CA ASN A 348 6.18 8.62 -23.38
C ASN A 348 6.24 8.83 -21.86
N LEU A 349 6.83 9.94 -21.39
CA LEU A 349 6.86 10.25 -19.96
C LEU A 349 5.47 10.58 -19.41
N ILE A 350 4.66 11.29 -20.21
CA ILE A 350 3.28 11.63 -19.84
C ILE A 350 2.43 10.37 -19.71
N GLU A 351 2.47 9.49 -20.71
CA GLU A 351 1.71 8.24 -20.72
C GLU A 351 2.13 7.34 -19.57
N LEU A 352 3.43 7.19 -19.30
CA LEU A 352 3.95 6.41 -18.18
C LEU A 352 3.33 6.82 -16.84
N VAL A 353 3.35 8.13 -16.52
CA VAL A 353 2.84 8.62 -15.24
C VAL A 353 1.32 8.54 -15.17
N VAL A 354 0.63 8.83 -16.28
CA VAL A 354 -0.83 8.71 -16.37
C VAL A 354 -1.25 7.25 -16.20
N ASP A 355 -0.53 6.30 -16.79
CA ASP A 355 -0.84 4.88 -16.67
C ASP A 355 -0.55 4.37 -15.27
N ALA A 356 0.57 4.74 -14.65
CA ALA A 356 0.83 4.47 -13.23
C ALA A 356 -0.25 5.05 -12.29
N TYR A 357 -0.76 6.26 -12.61
CA TYR A 357 -1.89 6.84 -11.89
C TYR A 357 -3.18 6.03 -12.08
N LYS A 358 -3.50 5.64 -13.33
CA LYS A 358 -4.71 4.90 -13.68
C LYS A 358 -4.71 3.47 -13.19
N VAL A 359 -3.53 2.85 -13.08
CA VAL A 359 -3.48 1.49 -12.58
C VAL A 359 -4.07 1.50 -11.19
N LYS A 360 -5.08 0.64 -11.05
CA LYS A 360 -5.90 0.51 -9.85
C LYS A 360 -5.19 -0.34 -8.82
N THR A 361 -3.88 -0.08 -8.62
CA THR A 361 -3.15 -0.64 -7.50
C THR A 361 -3.75 -0.04 -6.24
N THR A 362 -4.68 -0.79 -5.67
CA THR A 362 -5.28 -0.45 -4.39
C THR A 362 -4.57 -1.31 -3.39
N THR A 363 -3.67 -0.72 -2.62
CA THR A 363 -3.21 -1.40 -1.41
C THR A 363 -4.32 -1.27 -0.39
N MET A 364 -5.04 -2.36 -0.15
CA MET A 364 -6.05 -2.44 0.89
C MET A 364 -5.39 -2.97 2.15
N THR A 365 -5.04 -2.05 3.04
CA THR A 365 -4.49 -2.41 4.34
C THR A 365 -5.63 -2.54 5.35
N PHE A 366 -5.79 -3.73 5.90
CA PHE A 366 -6.76 -3.99 6.96
C PHE A 366 -6.04 -4.09 8.30
N TYR A 367 -6.51 -3.31 9.26
CA TYR A 367 -6.08 -3.40 10.65
C TYR A 367 -7.17 -4.08 11.46
N ALA A 368 -6.79 -5.08 12.27
CA ALA A 368 -7.70 -5.71 13.22
C ALA A 368 -7.11 -5.71 14.63
N LEU A 369 -7.92 -5.28 15.60
CA LEU A 369 -7.63 -5.38 17.03
C LEU A 369 -8.61 -6.38 17.63
N LEU A 370 -8.11 -7.52 18.12
CA LEU A 370 -8.93 -8.63 18.61
C LEU A 370 -8.67 -8.85 20.10
N TYR A 371 -9.73 -8.77 20.90
CA TYR A 371 -9.67 -8.87 22.37
C TYR A 371 -10.13 -10.24 22.91
N TYR A 372 -10.62 -11.16 22.07
CA TYR A 372 -11.18 -12.46 22.46
C TYR A 372 -10.87 -13.56 21.43
N ASP A 373 -11.15 -14.82 21.77
CA ASP A 373 -11.02 -16.00 20.89
C ASP A 373 -11.98 -15.93 19.68
N VAL A 374 -11.56 -15.19 18.64
CA VAL A 374 -12.33 -14.96 17.42
C VAL A 374 -11.61 -15.57 16.24
N PHE A 375 -12.32 -16.40 15.46
CA PHE A 375 -11.82 -16.91 14.19
C PHE A 375 -12.29 -16.00 13.06
N MET A 376 -11.38 -15.23 12.46
CA MET A 376 -11.69 -14.43 11.29
C MET A 376 -11.36 -15.16 10.00
N LYS A 377 -12.35 -15.21 9.10
CA LYS A 377 -12.20 -15.69 7.72
C LYS A 377 -12.47 -14.53 6.78
N PHE A 378 -11.51 -14.24 5.90
CA PHE A 378 -11.68 -13.23 4.85
C PHE A 378 -11.89 -13.91 3.51
N TYR A 379 -12.92 -13.47 2.80
CA TYR A 379 -13.22 -13.84 1.43
C TYR A 379 -13.20 -12.58 0.57
N ALA A 380 -12.25 -12.51 -0.37
CA ALA A 380 -12.11 -11.38 -1.28
C ALA A 380 -12.53 -11.78 -2.71
N LEU A 381 -13.38 -10.96 -3.32
CA LEU A 381 -13.69 -10.98 -4.75
C LEU A 381 -13.00 -9.78 -5.41
N LEU A 382 -11.88 -10.04 -6.07
CA LEU A 382 -11.02 -9.01 -6.64
C LEU A 382 -11.14 -9.00 -8.16
N TYR A 383 -11.36 -7.82 -8.73
CA TYR A 383 -11.46 -7.61 -10.18
C TYR A 383 -10.23 -6.87 -10.76
N TYR A 384 -9.24 -6.51 -9.93
CA TYR A 384 -8.04 -5.75 -10.29
C TYR A 384 -6.82 -6.19 -9.45
N ASP A 385 -5.62 -5.77 -9.84
CA ASP A 385 -4.37 -5.97 -9.09
C ASP A 385 -4.43 -5.20 -7.76
N ILE A 386 -4.77 -5.90 -6.68
CA ILE A 386 -4.98 -5.34 -5.34
C ILE A 386 -3.95 -5.98 -4.42
N PHE A 387 -3.10 -5.16 -3.81
CA PHE A 387 -2.21 -5.59 -2.74
C PHE A 387 -3.02 -5.60 -1.44
N MET A 388 -3.21 -6.77 -0.83
CA MET A 388 -3.87 -6.83 0.47
C MET A 388 -2.83 -7.08 1.55
N THR A 389 -2.74 -6.14 2.50
CA THR A 389 -1.85 -6.26 3.65
C THR A 389 -2.71 -6.28 4.90
N PHE A 390 -2.47 -7.25 5.77
CA PHE A 390 -3.21 -7.40 7.01
C PHE A 390 -2.27 -7.25 8.19
N TYR A 391 -2.62 -6.36 9.10
CA TYR A 391 -1.98 -6.22 10.41
C TYR A 391 -3.00 -6.60 11.47
N ALA A 392 -2.66 -7.59 12.29
CA ALA A 392 -3.47 -7.98 13.44
C ALA A 392 -2.59 -7.93 14.70
N LEU A 393 -3.12 -7.29 15.75
CA LEU A 393 -2.50 -7.29 17.08
C LEU A 393 -3.34 -8.21 17.96
N LEU A 394 -2.73 -9.33 18.37
CA LEU A 394 -3.42 -10.46 18.99
C LEU A 394 -3.09 -10.51 20.50
N TYR A 395 -4.11 -10.51 21.35
CA TYR A 395 -3.91 -10.63 22.80
C TYR A 395 -4.17 -12.05 23.35
N TYR A 396 -4.74 -12.96 22.53
CA TYR A 396 -5.13 -14.34 22.87
C TYR A 396 -4.97 -15.31 21.67
N ASP A 397 -5.27 -16.61 21.83
CA ASP A 397 -5.13 -17.67 20.80
C ASP A 397 -6.11 -17.48 19.62
N VAL A 398 -5.72 -16.64 18.65
CA VAL A 398 -6.53 -16.33 17.46
C VAL A 398 -5.97 -17.03 16.23
N PHE A 399 -6.84 -17.70 15.47
CA PHE A 399 -6.50 -18.27 14.16
C PHE A 399 -7.19 -17.48 13.02
N ILE A 400 -6.39 -16.90 12.12
CA ILE A 400 -6.87 -16.19 10.93
C ILE A 400 -6.70 -17.12 9.71
N LYS A 401 -7.76 -17.31 8.92
CA LYS A 401 -7.70 -18.08 7.66
C LYS A 401 -8.17 -17.22 6.48
N PHE A 402 -7.40 -17.24 5.39
CA PHE A 402 -7.67 -16.42 4.21
C PHE A 402 -8.01 -17.28 2.98
N TYR A 403 -9.09 -16.94 2.30
CA TYR A 403 -9.50 -17.57 1.04
C TYR A 403 -9.79 -16.46 0.01
N ALA A 404 -9.10 -16.43 -1.13
CA ALA A 404 -9.44 -15.52 -2.24
C ALA A 404 -9.76 -16.32 -3.50
N LEU A 405 -10.82 -15.90 -4.21
CA LEU A 405 -11.06 -16.32 -5.58
C LEU A 405 -10.35 -15.30 -6.49
N LEU A 406 -9.30 -15.75 -7.17
CA LEU A 406 -8.33 -14.88 -7.85
C LEU A 406 -8.54 -14.94 -9.37
N TYR A 407 -8.67 -13.78 -10.01
CA TYR A 407 -8.71 -13.65 -11.48
C TYR A 407 -7.40 -13.10 -12.08
N TYR A 408 -6.50 -12.51 -11.28
CA TYR A 408 -5.21 -11.89 -11.68
C TYR A 408 -4.13 -12.04 -10.58
N ASP A 409 -2.86 -11.70 -10.88
CA ASP A 409 -1.70 -11.87 -10.00
C ASP A 409 -1.77 -10.99 -8.73
N VAL A 410 -1.59 -11.59 -7.54
CA VAL A 410 -1.66 -10.90 -6.25
C VAL A 410 -0.48 -11.28 -5.37
N PHE A 411 0.24 -10.28 -4.85
CA PHE A 411 1.26 -10.45 -3.82
C PHE A 411 0.62 -10.37 -2.42
N LYS A 412 0.89 -11.37 -1.57
CA LYS A 412 0.36 -11.45 -0.20
C LYS A 412 1.51 -11.30 0.79
N THR A 413 1.38 -10.35 1.72
CA THR A 413 2.26 -10.23 2.88
C THR A 413 1.42 -10.34 4.16
N PHE A 414 1.85 -11.21 5.07
CA PHE A 414 1.20 -11.43 6.36
C PHE A 414 2.23 -11.20 7.46
N ASN A 415 1.98 -10.22 8.32
CA ASN A 415 2.76 -9.96 9.52
C ASN A 415 1.81 -10.04 10.73
N ALA A 416 1.99 -11.05 11.57
CA ALA A 416 1.38 -11.13 12.90
C ALA A 416 2.44 -10.84 13.94
N LEU A 417 2.19 -9.85 14.79
CA LEU A 417 2.96 -9.62 16.01
C LEU A 417 2.23 -10.38 17.13
N LEU A 418 2.94 -11.32 17.75
CA LEU A 418 2.51 -12.06 18.94
C LEU A 418 2.74 -11.24 20.21
#